data_AF-A0A4U9UCM6-F1
#
_entry.id   AF-A0A4U9UCM6-F1
#
_cell.length_a   1.000
_cell.length_b   1.000
_cell.length_c   1.000
_cell.angle_alpha   90.00
_cell.angle_beta   90.00
_cell.angle_gamma   90.00
#
_symmetry.space_group_name_H-M   'P 1'
#
loop_
_entity.id
_entity.type
_entity.pdbx_description
1 polymer ?
#
loop_
_entity_poly.entity_id
_entity_poly.type
_entity_poly.pdbx_seq_one_letter_code
_entity_poly.pdbx_strand_id
1 'polypeptide(L)'
;MSKGTKYTKSDFIRLVVSDLDSISSNQEQARQFLSSEGVNPDNLLSEGLKRIKKMQLQNAAKQTKADMAIAESVKDKAIHWAETLLNQASFSIREFMLKEKLSLNFRNFESLSKEDIKAILVKHFTLKLMDEDDSNTENI
;
A
#
# COMPACT_ATOMS: atom_id res chain seq x y z
N MET A 1 -21.05 14.89 50.59
CA MET A 1 -21.12 13.98 49.42
C MET A 1 -21.05 14.82 48.15
N SER A 2 -19.96 14.65 47.37
CA SER A 2 -19.77 14.91 45.92
C SER A 2 -20.15 16.31 45.38
N LYS A 3 -19.28 17.05 44.68
CA LYS A 3 -18.76 16.67 43.36
C LYS A 3 -17.44 17.40 43.08
N GLY A 4 -16.33 16.67 43.10
CA GLY A 4 -15.09 17.11 42.47
C GLY A 4 -15.24 16.98 40.95
N THR A 5 -15.29 18.11 40.25
CA THR A 5 -15.31 18.15 38.79
C THR A 5 -14.00 17.60 38.25
N LYS A 6 -14.02 16.34 37.80
CA LYS A 6 -12.93 15.69 37.08
C LYS A 6 -12.92 16.18 35.64
N TYR A 7 -12.38 17.37 35.41
CA TYR A 7 -12.08 17.81 34.04
C TYR A 7 -10.99 16.89 33.47
N THR A 8 -11.27 16.29 32.33
CA THR A 8 -10.35 15.37 31.66
C THR A 8 -9.48 16.12 30.65
N LYS A 9 -8.33 15.56 30.26
CA LYS A 9 -7.48 16.14 29.21
C LYS A 9 -8.25 16.34 27.89
N SER A 10 -9.20 15.46 27.59
CA SER A 10 -10.12 15.59 26.45
C SER A 10 -11.01 16.83 26.53
N ASP A 11 -11.42 17.24 27.74
CA ASP A 11 -12.24 18.45 27.92
C ASP A 11 -11.41 19.72 27.69
N PHE A 12 -10.13 19.70 28.08
CA PHE A 12 -9.20 20.80 27.79
C PHE A 12 -8.91 20.90 26.28
N ILE A 13 -8.71 19.77 25.60
CA ILE A 13 -8.51 19.77 24.14
C ILE A 13 -9.76 20.30 23.44
N ARG A 14 -10.97 19.90 23.88
CA ARG A 14 -12.23 20.45 23.34
C ARG A 14 -12.36 21.95 23.58
N LEU A 15 -12.02 22.44 24.77
CA LEU A 15 -12.04 23.87 25.07
C LEU A 15 -11.09 24.65 24.14
N VAL A 16 -9.85 24.19 24.01
CA VAL A 16 -8.85 24.84 23.14
C VAL A 16 -9.27 24.79 21.67
N VAL A 17 -9.81 23.66 21.19
CA VAL A 17 -10.31 23.54 19.81
C VAL A 17 -11.54 24.43 19.59
N SER A 18 -12.42 24.56 20.58
CA SER A 18 -13.62 25.40 20.46
C SER A 18 -13.30 26.90 20.47
N ASP A 19 -12.33 27.32 21.29
CA ASP A 19 -11.82 28.69 21.27
C ASP A 19 -11.07 28.98 19.95
N LEU A 20 -10.29 28.02 19.45
CA LEU A 20 -9.64 28.15 18.13
C LEU A 20 -10.65 28.22 16.98
N ASP A 21 -11.73 27.43 17.01
CA ASP A 21 -12.80 27.50 16.01
C ASP A 21 -13.51 28.87 15.99
N SER A 22 -13.65 29.51 17.15
CA SER A 22 -14.28 30.83 17.25
C SER A 22 -13.43 31.97 16.69
N ILE A 23 -12.10 31.84 16.72
CA ILE A 23 -11.13 32.79 16.13
C ILE A 23 -10.83 32.44 14.65
N SER A 24 -11.03 31.18 14.27
CA SER A 24 -10.76 30.61 12.93
C SER A 24 -11.84 30.94 11.88
N SER A 25 -13.04 31.37 12.29
CA SER A 25 -14.15 31.56 11.36
C SER A 25 -13.95 32.69 10.33
N ASN A 26 -12.95 33.57 10.50
CA ASN A 26 -12.66 34.62 9.54
C ASN A 26 -11.19 34.56 9.08
N GLN A 27 -10.98 33.87 7.96
CA GLN A 27 -9.67 33.71 7.31
C GLN A 27 -8.94 35.04 7.08
N GLU A 28 -9.69 36.13 6.89
CA GLU A 28 -9.13 37.47 6.65
C GLU A 28 -8.62 38.12 7.95
N GLN A 29 -9.33 37.95 9.07
CA GLN A 29 -8.87 38.42 10.38
C GLN A 29 -7.64 37.64 10.87
N ALA A 30 -7.60 36.32 10.64
CA ALA A 30 -6.43 35.50 10.97
C ALA A 30 -5.18 35.92 10.17
N ARG A 31 -5.35 36.22 8.87
CA ARG A 31 -4.27 36.75 8.02
C ARG A 31 -3.77 38.11 8.50
N GLN A 32 -4.69 39.02 8.85
CA GLN A 32 -4.35 40.35 9.36
C GLN A 32 -3.63 40.28 10.71
N PHE A 33 -4.10 39.44 11.64
CA PHE A 33 -3.47 39.23 12.95
C PHE A 33 -2.04 38.66 12.82
N LEU A 34 -1.85 37.63 12.00
CA LEU A 34 -0.52 37.07 11.77
C LEU A 34 0.43 38.07 11.10
N SER A 35 -0.09 38.86 10.16
CA SER A 35 0.69 39.92 9.51
C SER A 35 1.06 41.05 10.47
N SER A 36 0.17 41.43 11.40
CA SER A 36 0.45 42.45 12.41
C SER A 36 1.47 41.98 13.46
N GLU A 37 1.54 40.67 13.73
CA GLU A 37 2.57 40.05 14.57
C GLU A 37 3.90 39.82 13.80
N GLY A 38 4.01 40.32 12.56
CA GLY A 38 5.23 40.24 11.74
C GLY A 38 5.45 38.90 11.05
N VAL A 39 4.47 37.99 11.08
CA VAL A 39 4.51 36.69 10.38
C VAL A 39 3.93 36.84 8.99
N ASN A 40 4.60 36.33 7.95
CA ASN A 40 4.03 36.29 6.61
C ASN A 40 3.15 35.03 6.44
N PRO A 41 1.81 35.17 6.43
CA PRO A 41 0.90 34.01 6.41
C PRO A 41 0.96 33.22 5.10
N ASP A 42 1.25 33.86 3.96
CA ASP A 42 1.35 33.18 2.68
C ASP A 42 2.63 32.33 2.59
N ASN A 43 3.75 32.83 3.12
CA ASN A 43 4.97 32.05 3.24
C ASN A 43 4.76 30.84 4.18
N LEU A 44 4.13 31.05 5.34
CA LEU A 44 3.84 29.98 6.31
C LEU A 44 2.95 28.89 5.71
N LEU A 45 1.91 29.27 4.96
CA LEU A 45 1.06 28.35 4.21
C LEU A 45 1.86 27.58 3.16
N SER A 46 2.68 28.27 2.37
CA SER A 46 3.46 27.64 1.31
C SER A 46 4.48 26.63 1.84
N GLU A 47 5.16 26.94 2.95
CA GLU A 47 6.10 26.04 3.61
C GLU A 47 5.39 24.86 4.27
N GLY A 48 4.25 25.11 4.93
CA GLY A 48 3.39 24.08 5.50
C GLY A 48 2.92 23.09 4.44
N LEU A 49 2.37 23.58 3.33
CA LEU A 49 1.94 22.75 2.20
C LEU A 49 3.10 21.97 1.58
N LYS A 50 4.28 22.60 1.42
CA LYS A 50 5.49 21.92 0.93
C LYS A 50 5.90 20.78 1.86
N ARG A 51 5.81 20.98 3.17
CA ARG A 51 6.15 19.97 4.18
C ARG A 51 5.14 18.82 4.19
N ILE A 52 3.84 19.12 4.10
CA ILE A 52 2.78 18.12 3.97
C ILE A 52 3.00 17.27 2.71
N LYS A 53 3.22 17.92 1.55
CA LYS A 53 3.48 17.21 0.29
C LYS A 53 4.73 16.34 0.36
N LYS A 54 5.80 16.81 1.01
CA LYS A 54 7.00 16.01 1.25
C LYS A 54 6.71 14.76 2.09
N MET A 55 5.92 14.90 3.16
CA MET A 55 5.52 13.76 4.00
C MET A 55 4.65 12.76 3.23
N GLN A 56 3.70 13.24 2.43
CA GLN A 56 2.87 12.39 1.58
C GLN A 56 3.71 11.59 0.58
N LEU A 57 4.66 12.25 -0.11
CA LEU A 57 5.57 11.58 -1.04
C LEU A 57 6.47 10.56 -0.35
N GLN A 58 6.96 10.86 0.84
CA GLN A 58 7.76 9.91 1.63
C GLN A 58 6.95 8.70 2.06
N ASN A 59 5.69 8.88 2.45
CA ASN A 59 4.80 7.78 2.80
C ASN A 59 4.45 6.92 1.58
N ALA A 60 4.11 7.54 0.45
CA ALA A 60 3.88 6.82 -0.80
C ALA A 60 5.11 6.01 -1.21
N ALA A 61 6.31 6.60 -1.16
CA ALA A 61 7.55 5.90 -1.47
C ALA A 61 7.85 4.73 -0.51
N LYS A 62 7.49 4.85 0.77
CA LYS A 62 7.61 3.75 1.73
C LYS A 62 6.64 2.60 1.43
N GLN A 63 5.39 2.93 1.09
CA GLN A 63 4.39 1.95 0.67
C GLN A 63 4.87 1.22 -0.59
N THR A 64 5.25 1.95 -1.63
CA THR A 64 5.79 1.35 -2.86
C THR A 64 6.99 0.44 -2.60
N LYS A 65 7.90 0.82 -1.69
CA LYS A 65 9.05 -0.04 -1.32
C LYS A 65 8.61 -1.33 -0.62
N ALA A 66 7.60 -1.26 0.25
CA ALA A 66 7.04 -2.43 0.89
C ALA A 66 6.36 -3.35 -0.14
N ASP A 67 5.54 -2.77 -1.03
CA ASP A 67 4.85 -3.50 -2.10
C ASP A 67 5.86 -4.17 -3.05
N MET A 68 6.95 -3.48 -3.40
CA MET A 68 8.04 -4.06 -4.20
C MET A 68 8.74 -5.22 -3.48
N ALA A 69 8.99 -5.10 -2.17
CA ALA A 69 9.62 -6.18 -1.39
C ALA A 69 8.72 -7.41 -1.29
N ILE A 70 7.41 -7.21 -1.15
CA ILE A 70 6.41 -8.27 -1.16
C ILE A 70 6.37 -8.93 -2.55
N ALA A 71 6.32 -8.14 -3.62
CA ALA A 71 6.31 -8.64 -4.99
C ALA A 71 7.56 -9.47 -5.34
N GLU A 72 8.75 -9.05 -4.90
CA GLU A 72 9.99 -9.82 -5.12
C GLU A 72 9.96 -11.14 -4.33
N SER A 73 9.47 -11.12 -3.08
CA SER A 73 9.29 -12.34 -2.27
C SER A 73 8.31 -13.33 -2.90
N VAL A 74 7.18 -12.85 -3.44
CA VAL A 74 6.19 -13.67 -4.15
C VAL A 74 6.79 -14.29 -5.41
N LYS A 75 7.57 -13.50 -6.16
CA LYS A 75 8.28 -13.97 -7.35
C LYS A 75 9.32 -15.03 -7.02
N ASP A 76 10.11 -14.86 -5.96
CA ASP A 76 11.09 -15.86 -5.52
C ASP A 76 10.42 -17.17 -5.10
N LYS A 77 9.29 -17.09 -4.38
CA LYS A 77 8.47 -18.27 -4.05
C LYS A 77 7.95 -18.97 -5.30
N ALA A 78 7.44 -18.21 -6.27
CA ALA A 78 6.94 -18.75 -7.54
C ALA A 78 8.05 -19.44 -8.36
N ILE A 79 9.27 -18.87 -8.38
CA ILE A 79 10.45 -19.48 -8.99
C ILE A 79 10.79 -20.79 -8.30
N HIS A 80 10.86 -20.80 -6.96
CA HIS A 80 11.19 -22.01 -6.22
C HIS A 80 10.15 -23.12 -6.42
N TRP A 81 8.86 -22.77 -6.43
CA TRP A 81 7.79 -23.71 -6.75
C TRP A 81 7.92 -24.27 -8.16
N ALA A 82 8.11 -23.42 -9.17
CA ALA A 82 8.30 -23.87 -10.55
C ALA A 82 9.50 -24.81 -10.69
N GLU A 83 10.62 -24.51 -10.02
CA GLU A 83 11.82 -25.37 -10.03
C GLU A 83 11.58 -26.72 -9.33
N THR A 84 10.93 -26.70 -8.17
CA THR A 84 10.59 -27.93 -7.44
C THR A 84 9.72 -28.85 -8.27
N LEU A 85 8.74 -28.26 -8.96
CA LEU A 85 7.78 -28.97 -9.79
C LEU A 85 8.44 -29.51 -11.07
N LEU A 86 9.35 -28.76 -11.70
CA LEU A 86 10.16 -29.23 -12.84
C LEU A 86 11.19 -30.30 -12.48
N ASN A 87 11.61 -30.39 -11.22
CA ASN A 87 12.55 -31.41 -10.75
C ASN A 87 11.86 -32.74 -10.37
N GLN A 88 10.52 -32.79 -10.36
CA GLN A 88 9.79 -34.04 -10.16
C GLN A 88 9.86 -34.89 -11.42
N ALA A 89 10.36 -36.13 -11.29
CA ALA A 89 10.49 -37.06 -12.42
C ALA A 89 9.16 -37.41 -13.11
N SER A 90 8.04 -37.24 -12.41
CA SER A 90 6.68 -37.49 -12.92
C SER A 90 6.02 -36.25 -13.53
N PHE A 91 6.69 -35.11 -13.60
CA PHE A 91 6.04 -33.88 -14.02
C PHE A 91 5.81 -33.83 -15.53
N SER A 92 4.54 -33.67 -15.91
CA SER A 92 4.11 -33.40 -17.28
C SER A 92 3.39 -32.06 -17.33
N ILE A 93 3.93 -31.11 -18.10
CA ILE A 93 3.30 -29.79 -18.28
C ILE A 93 1.89 -29.91 -18.89
N ARG A 94 1.66 -30.92 -19.75
CA ARG A 94 0.35 -31.16 -20.36
C ARG A 94 -0.69 -31.55 -19.30
N GLU A 95 -0.34 -32.43 -18.38
CA GLU A 95 -1.24 -32.86 -17.30
C GLU A 95 -1.52 -31.73 -16.31
N PHE A 96 -0.48 -30.96 -15.97
CA PHE A 96 -0.62 -29.79 -15.10
C PHE A 96 -1.58 -28.74 -15.67
N MET A 97 -1.42 -28.42 -16.96
CA MET A 97 -2.27 -27.45 -17.63
C MET A 97 -3.73 -27.91 -17.76
N LEU A 98 -3.96 -29.21 -17.95
CA LEU A 98 -5.30 -29.80 -17.95
C LEU A 98 -5.95 -29.73 -16.55
N LYS A 99 -5.17 -29.99 -15.50
CA LYS A 99 -5.63 -29.93 -14.10
C LYS A 99 -5.99 -28.51 -13.66
N GLU A 100 -5.15 -27.54 -13.99
CA GLU A 100 -5.35 -26.11 -13.63
C GLU A 100 -6.26 -25.37 -14.63
N LYS A 101 -6.84 -26.06 -15.63
CA LYS A 101 -7.72 -25.48 -16.68
C LYS A 101 -7.14 -24.25 -17.39
N LEU A 102 -5.83 -24.21 -17.58
CA LEU A 102 -5.15 -23.09 -18.25
C LEU A 102 -5.44 -23.14 -19.76
N SER A 103 -6.29 -22.24 -20.24
CA SER A 103 -6.68 -22.10 -21.66
C SER A 103 -5.64 -21.31 -22.48
N LEU A 104 -4.40 -21.79 -22.52
CA LEU A 104 -3.36 -21.21 -23.38
C LEU A 104 -3.41 -21.85 -24.76
N ASN A 105 -4.00 -21.18 -25.77
CA ASN A 105 -4.08 -21.61 -27.17
C ASN A 105 -2.91 -22.54 -27.61
N PHE A 106 -3.16 -23.85 -27.51
CA PHE A 106 -2.18 -24.94 -27.50
C PHE A 106 -1.76 -25.34 -28.92
N ARG A 107 -1.12 -24.48 -29.71
CA ARG A 107 -0.55 -24.95 -30.99
C ARG A 107 0.86 -25.53 -30.90
N ASN A 108 1.66 -25.18 -29.89
CA ASN A 108 3.12 -25.45 -29.92
C ASN A 108 3.74 -25.99 -28.60
N PHE A 109 3.02 -26.80 -27.80
CA PHE A 109 3.58 -27.31 -26.53
C PHE A 109 4.80 -28.22 -26.70
N GLU A 110 4.90 -28.92 -27.84
CA GLU A 110 6.03 -29.80 -28.15
C GLU A 110 7.30 -29.04 -28.54
N SER A 111 7.21 -27.73 -28.84
CA SER A 111 8.35 -26.89 -29.20
C SER A 111 8.79 -25.94 -28.09
N LEU A 112 8.21 -26.03 -26.89
CA LEU A 112 8.60 -25.18 -25.76
C LEU A 112 9.88 -25.72 -25.12
N SER A 113 10.85 -24.84 -24.90
CA SER A 113 12.04 -25.17 -24.13
C SER A 113 11.72 -25.34 -22.64
N LYS A 114 12.63 -25.95 -21.89
CA LYS A 114 12.49 -26.09 -20.43
C LYS A 114 12.39 -24.72 -19.75
N GLU A 115 13.08 -23.73 -20.29
CA GLU A 115 13.07 -22.33 -19.87
C GLU A 115 11.71 -21.66 -20.13
N ASP A 116 11.08 -21.93 -21.28
CA ASP A 116 9.74 -21.41 -21.59
C ASP A 116 8.68 -22.01 -20.66
N ILE A 117 8.78 -23.31 -20.37
CA ILE A 117 7.89 -24.00 -19.42
C ILE A 117 8.06 -23.39 -18.03
N LYS A 118 9.30 -23.14 -17.59
CA LYS A 118 9.57 -22.46 -16.32
C LYS A 118 8.94 -21.08 -16.28
N ALA A 119 9.07 -20.29 -17.35
CA ALA A 119 8.49 -18.95 -17.41
C ALA A 119 6.95 -18.96 -17.30
N ILE A 120 6.28 -19.93 -17.94
CA ILE A 120 4.82 -20.11 -17.83
C ILE A 120 4.41 -20.47 -16.41
N LEU A 121 5.12 -21.41 -15.77
CA LEU A 121 4.84 -21.83 -14.40
C LEU A 121 5.07 -20.70 -13.40
N VAL A 122 6.18 -19.96 -13.51
CA VAL A 122 6.46 -18.80 -12.67
C VAL A 122 5.35 -17.77 -12.82
N LYS A 123 4.96 -17.42 -14.05
CA LYS A 123 3.87 -16.47 -14.28
C LYS A 123 2.54 -16.92 -13.65
N HIS A 124 2.20 -18.21 -13.78
CA HIS A 124 0.98 -18.75 -13.20
C HIS A 124 1.02 -18.71 -11.66
N PHE A 125 2.12 -19.16 -11.04
CA PHE A 125 2.25 -19.16 -9.59
C PHE A 125 2.35 -17.75 -9.00
N THR A 126 3.00 -16.80 -9.68
CA THR A 126 3.02 -15.40 -9.25
C THR A 126 1.60 -14.84 -9.22
N LEU A 127 0.81 -15.04 -10.26
CA LEU A 127 -0.58 -14.56 -10.30
C LEU A 127 -1.44 -15.23 -9.21
N LYS A 128 -1.32 -16.54 -9.06
CA LYS A 128 -2.05 -17.30 -8.03
C LYS A 128 -1.73 -16.84 -6.60
N LEU A 129 -0.44 -16.62 -6.31
CA LEU A 129 0.00 -16.18 -4.98
C LEU A 129 -0.42 -14.73 -4.69
N MET A 130 -0.46 -13.86 -5.70
CA MET A 130 -0.98 -12.50 -5.55
C MET A 130 -2.49 -12.51 -5.26
N ASP A 131 -3.27 -13.32 -5.97
CA ASP A 131 -4.72 -13.45 -5.72
C ASP A 131 -5.01 -14.03 -4.31
N GLU A 132 -4.16 -14.94 -3.82
CA GLU A 132 -4.24 -15.50 -2.45
C GLU A 132 -3.88 -14.46 -1.37
N ASP A 133 -2.92 -13.57 -1.60
CA ASP A 133 -2.56 -12.50 -0.65
C ASP A 133 -3.65 -11.40 -0.59
N ASP A 134 -4.26 -11.05 -1.73
CA ASP A 134 -5.36 -10.06 -1.80
C ASP A 134 -6.64 -10.59 -1.12
N SER A 135 -6.98 -11.87 -1.31
CA SER A 135 -8.16 -12.49 -0.68
C SER A 135 -8.02 -12.71 0.83
N ASN A 136 -6.80 -12.75 1.35
CA ASN A 136 -6.53 -12.83 2.80
C ASN A 136 -6.61 -11.46 3.50
N THR A 137 -6.44 -10.35 2.76
CA THR A 137 -6.53 -8.99 3.31
C THR A 137 -7.96 -8.45 3.37
N GLU A 138 -8.90 -8.99 2.57
CA GLU A 138 -10.32 -8.60 2.61
C GLU A 138 -11.13 -9.25 3.76
N ASN A 139 -10.55 -10.17 4.53
CA ASN A 139 -11.23 -10.90 5.62
C ASN A 139 -10.83 -10.44 7.05
N ILE A 140 -10.30 -9.21 7.21
CA ILE A 140 -9.96 -8.61 8.51
C ILE A 140 -10.73 -7.31 8.72
#